data_AF-A0A1J5PPM1-F1
#
_entry.id   AF-A0A1J5PPM1-F1
#
_cell.length_a   1.000
_cell.length_b   1.000
_cell.length_c   1.000
_cell.angle_alpha   90.00
_cell.angle_beta   90.00
_cell.angle_gamma   90.00
#
_symmetry.space_group_name_H-M   'P 1'
#
loop_
_entity.id
_entity.type
_entity.pdbx_description
1 polymer ?
#
loop_
_entity_poly.entity_id
_entity_poly.type
_entity_poly.pdbx_seq_one_letter_code
_entity_poly.pdbx_strand_id
1 'polypeptide(L)'
;MTSLSSFHSSVGTPNFLGLRTTSLGAMEIVYDDGGGHHIVFRVQSPTPNEARIGEALKLAVDQVRVVPALFSELKQRSISIEAVAH
;
A
#
# COMPACT_ATOMS: atom_id res chain seq x y z
N MET A 1 -12.86 -13.06 8.18
CA MET A 1 -12.33 -13.39 6.85
C MET A 1 -11.54 -12.18 6.38
N THR A 2 -10.23 -12.13 6.62
CA THR A 2 -9.40 -11.01 6.18
C THR A 2 -8.85 -11.36 4.80
N SER A 3 -9.53 -10.90 3.74
CA SER A 3 -8.94 -10.96 2.40
C SER A 3 -8.03 -9.75 2.24
N LEU A 4 -6.82 -9.84 2.78
CA LEU A 4 -5.81 -8.79 2.62
C LEU A 4 -5.14 -8.93 1.26
N SER A 5 -5.12 -7.84 0.50
CA SER A 5 -4.48 -7.77 -0.82
C SER A 5 -2.98 -7.52 -0.67
N SER A 6 -2.16 -8.45 -1.14
CA SER A 6 -0.71 -8.33 -1.15
C SER A 6 -0.15 -8.57 -2.55
N PHE A 7 0.79 -7.73 -2.97
CA PHE A 7 1.36 -7.75 -4.30
C PHE A 7 2.89 -7.72 -4.20
N HIS A 8 3.52 -8.60 -4.96
CA HIS A 8 4.96 -8.56 -5.22
C HIS A 8 5.18 -8.03 -6.64
N SER A 9 6.32 -7.37 -6.85
CA SER A 9 6.72 -6.94 -8.18
C SER A 9 6.89 -8.15 -9.12
N SER A 10 6.32 -8.05 -10.31
CA SER A 10 6.45 -9.04 -11.38
C SER A 10 7.73 -8.84 -12.18
N VAL A 11 8.41 -7.70 -12.02
CA VAL A 11 9.58 -7.29 -12.82
C VAL A 11 10.93 -7.63 -12.17
N GLY A 12 10.96 -8.62 -11.28
CA GLY A 12 12.19 -9.15 -10.67
C GLY A 12 12.82 -8.27 -9.59
N THR A 13 12.14 -7.18 -9.19
CA THR A 13 12.53 -6.41 -8.01
C THR A 13 11.94 -7.04 -6.75
N PRO A 14 12.62 -6.99 -5.59
CA PRO A 14 12.08 -7.52 -4.33
C PRO A 14 10.98 -6.64 -3.71
N ASN A 15 10.44 -5.67 -4.46
CA ASN A 15 9.43 -4.75 -3.96
C ASN A 15 8.11 -5.47 -3.63
N PHE A 16 7.52 -5.03 -2.53
CA PHE A 16 6.27 -5.53 -1.99
C PHE A 16 5.35 -4.36 -1.62
N LEU A 17 4.05 -4.53 -1.92
CA LEU A 17 2.98 -3.69 -1.40
C LEU A 17 1.87 -4.56 -0.84
N GLY A 18 1.49 -4.33 0.40
CA GLY A 18 0.44 -5.06 1.08
C GLY A 18 -0.57 -4.16 1.77
N LEU A 19 -1.80 -4.65 1.89
CA LEU A 19 -2.80 -4.08 2.78
C LEU A 19 -2.85 -4.88 4.08
N ARG A 20 -2.99 -4.21 5.22
CA ARG A 20 -3.31 -4.84 6.49
C ARG A 20 -4.36 -4.04 7.24
N THR A 21 -5.07 -4.72 8.14
CA THR A 21 -5.98 -4.09 9.09
C THR A 21 -5.41 -4.28 10.48
N THR A 22 -5.28 -3.19 11.24
CA THR A 22 -4.80 -3.25 12.63
C THR A 22 -5.87 -3.79 13.57
N SER A 23 -5.50 -4.15 14.79
CA SER A 23 -6.44 -4.54 15.84
C SER A 23 -7.47 -3.43 16.18
N LEU A 24 -7.15 -2.17 15.89
CA LEU A 24 -8.04 -1.02 16.06
C LEU A 24 -8.95 -0.79 14.84
N GLY A 25 -8.89 -1.65 13.83
CA GLY A 25 -9.67 -1.54 12.60
C GLY A 25 -9.12 -0.52 11.59
N ALA A 26 -7.97 0.11 11.86
CA ALA A 26 -7.34 1.02 10.91
C ALA A 26 -6.71 0.25 9.76
N MET A 27 -6.85 0.76 8.55
CA MET A 27 -6.24 0.17 7.36
C MET A 27 -4.87 0.78 7.11
N GLU A 28 -3.89 -0.08 6.88
CA GLU A 28 -2.50 0.30 6.65
C GLU A 28 -1.99 -0.34 5.36
N ILE A 29 -1.26 0.45 4.58
CA ILE A 29 -0.49 0.00 3.42
C ILE A 29 0.93 -0.22 3.91
N VAL A 30 1.49 -1.38 3.56
CA VAL A 30 2.84 -1.79 3.90
C VAL A 30 3.65 -1.80 2.62
N TYR A 31 4.77 -1.06 2.61
CA TYR A 31 5.78 -1.11 1.57
C TYR A 31 7.05 -1.73 2.13
N ASP A 32 7.63 -2.64 1.37
CA ASP A 32 8.93 -3.24 1.66
C ASP A 32 9.73 -3.36 0.36
N ASP A 33 11.00 -2.97 0.38
CA ASP A 33 11.89 -3.07 -0.78
C ASP A 33 12.79 -4.31 -0.75
N GLY A 34 12.61 -5.21 0.24
CA GLY A 34 13.47 -6.36 0.49
C GLY A 34 14.90 -6.03 0.92
N GLY A 35 15.28 -4.75 0.98
CA GLY A 35 16.59 -4.23 1.38
C GLY A 35 16.60 -3.65 2.80
N GLY A 36 15.49 -3.75 3.53
CA GLY A 36 15.33 -3.25 4.89
C GLY A 36 14.65 -1.89 4.97
N HIS A 37 14.19 -1.31 3.86
CA HIS A 37 13.41 -0.08 3.86
C HIS A 37 11.91 -0.40 3.91
N HIS A 38 11.40 -0.49 5.14
CA HIS A 38 10.01 -0.76 5.42
C HIS A 38 9.26 0.52 5.76
N ILE A 39 8.17 0.82 5.05
CA ILE A 39 7.31 1.97 5.36
C ILE A 39 5.87 1.50 5.53
N VAL A 40 5.23 1.98 6.59
CA VAL A 40 3.81 1.77 6.82
C VAL A 40 3.08 3.11 6.63
N PHE A 41 2.02 3.09 5.82
CA PHE A 41 1.14 4.22 5.61
C PHE A 41 -0.26 3.91 6.13
N ARG A 42 -0.84 4.76 6.97
CA ARG A 42 -2.23 4.61 7.43
C ARG A 42 -3.18 5.35 6.51
N VAL A 43 -4.26 4.68 6.10
CA VAL A 43 -5.31 5.24 5.25
C VAL A 43 -6.21 6.16 6.07
N GLN A 44 -6.31 7.42 5.65
CA GLN A 44 -7.12 8.47 6.27
C GLN A 44 -8.54 8.49 5.70
N SER A 45 -9.22 7.34 5.74
CA SER A 45 -10.62 7.24 5.31
C SER A 45 -11.45 6.55 6.39
N PRO A 46 -12.60 7.11 6.81
CA PRO A 46 -13.50 6.46 7.76
C PRO A 46 -14.13 5.18 7.19
N THR A 47 -14.22 5.06 5.87
CA THR A 47 -14.70 3.86 5.17
C THR A 47 -13.76 3.54 4.01
N PRO A 48 -12.60 2.93 4.28
CA PRO A 48 -11.63 2.62 3.24
C PRO A 48 -12.17 1.54 2.30
N ASN A 49 -12.04 1.75 1.00
CA ASN A 49 -12.45 0.79 -0.01
C ASN A 49 -11.28 -0.12 -0.39
N GLU A 50 -11.26 -1.33 0.16
CA GLU A 50 -10.20 -2.32 -0.04
C GLU A 50 -9.92 -2.62 -1.51
N ALA A 51 -10.97 -2.72 -2.35
CA ALA A 51 -10.83 -3.01 -3.76
C ALA A 51 -10.09 -1.87 -4.49
N ARG A 52 -10.48 -0.61 -4.24
CA ARG A 52 -9.83 0.56 -4.86
C ARG A 52 -8.39 0.73 -4.40
N ILE A 53 -8.09 0.42 -3.14
CA ILE A 53 -6.72 0.46 -2.62
C ILE A 53 -5.92 -0.68 -3.25
N GLY A 54 -6.46 -1.91 -3.29
CA GLY A 54 -5.82 -3.07 -3.91
C GLY A 54 -5.44 -2.83 -5.38
N GLU A 55 -6.31 -2.19 -6.17
CA GLU A 55 -5.98 -1.78 -7.54
C GLU A 55 -4.81 -0.78 -7.60
N ALA A 56 -4.78 0.21 -6.70
CA ALA A 56 -3.66 1.15 -6.61
C ALA A 56 -2.35 0.44 -6.26
N LEU A 57 -2.37 -0.51 -5.31
CA LEU A 57 -1.18 -1.28 -4.93
C LEU A 57 -0.68 -2.12 -6.10
N LYS A 58 -1.59 -2.82 -6.79
CA LYS A 58 -1.27 -3.67 -7.95
C LYS A 58 -0.59 -2.87 -9.07
N LEU A 59 -1.04 -1.66 -9.36
CA LEU A 59 -0.46 -0.82 -10.41
C LEU A 59 0.87 -0.19 -9.98
N ALA A 60 1.04 0.13 -8.70
CA ALA A 60 2.24 0.76 -8.18
C ALA A 60 3.44 -0.19 -8.01
N VAL A 61 3.21 -1.46 -7.66
CA VAL A 61 4.28 -2.41 -7.30
C VAL A 61 5.23 -2.75 -8.47
N ASP A 62 4.74 -2.64 -9.71
CA ASP A 62 5.52 -2.91 -10.92
C ASP A 62 6.26 -1.67 -11.45
N GLN A 63 6.11 -0.51 -10.80
CA GLN A 63 6.79 0.71 -11.21
C GLN A 63 8.23 0.77 -10.69
N VAL A 64 9.14 1.35 -11.48
CA VAL A 64 10.55 1.54 -11.11
C VAL A 64 10.69 2.29 -9.77
N ARG A 65 9.80 3.24 -9.51
CA ARG A 65 9.72 4.00 -8.26
C ARG A 65 8.39 3.73 -7.58
N VAL A 66 8.31 2.64 -6.82
CA VAL A 66 7.07 2.15 -6.20
C VAL A 66 6.42 3.18 -5.28
N VAL A 67 7.17 3.81 -4.37
CA VAL A 67 6.59 4.78 -3.42
C VAL A 67 5.99 6.01 -4.12
N PRO A 68 6.70 6.71 -5.03
CA PRO A 68 6.10 7.77 -5.84
C PRO A 68 4.88 7.33 -6.67
N ALA A 69 4.91 6.11 -7.23
CA ALA A 69 3.80 5.54 -7.97
C ALA A 69 2.58 5.30 -7.06
N LEU A 70 2.80 4.75 -5.86
CA LEU A 70 1.77 4.55 -4.86
C LEU A 70 1.08 5.87 -4.51
N PHE A 71 1.84 6.93 -4.20
CA PHE A 71 1.26 8.25 -3.93
C PHE A 71 0.43 8.77 -5.11
N SER A 72 0.87 8.54 -6.34
CA SER A 72 0.17 8.97 -7.55
C SER A 72 -1.15 8.22 -7.73
N GLU A 73 -1.15 6.90 -7.60
CA GLU A 73 -2.35 6.05 -7.72
C GLU A 73 -3.38 6.35 -6.62
N LEU A 74 -2.92 6.56 -5.37
CA LEU A 74 -3.79 6.93 -4.26
C LEU A 74 -4.40 8.33 -4.45
N LYS A 75 -3.59 9.30 -4.88
CA LYS A 75 -4.05 10.67 -5.16
C LYS A 75 -5.11 10.70 -6.26
N GLN A 76 -4.93 9.95 -7.35
CA GLN A 76 -5.92 9.83 -8.43
C GLN A 76 -7.27 9.26 -7.95
N ARG A 77 -7.26 8.47 -6.87
CA ARG A 77 -8.45 7.87 -6.27
C ARG A 77 -9.02 8.68 -5.10
N SER A 78 -8.45 9.85 -4.81
CA SER A 78 -8.77 10.68 -3.65
C SER A 78 -8.58 9.95 -2.31
N ILE A 79 -7.59 9.07 -2.23
CA ILE A 79 -7.25 8.31 -1.03
C ILE A 79 -6.10 9.05 -0.33
N SER A 80 -6.37 9.55 0.88
CA SER A 80 -5.37 10.19 1.73
C SER A 80 -4.68 9.17 2.62
N ILE A 81 -3.37 9.33 2.82
CA ILE A 81 -2.55 8.48 3.68
C ILE A 81 -1.61 9.32 4.53
N GLU A 82 -1.21 8.79 5.67
CA GLU A 82 -0.14 9.34 6.52
C GLU A 82 0.93 8.28 6.76
N ALA A 83 2.20 8.70 6.86
CA ALA A 83 3.26 7.79 7.26
C ALA A 83 3.16 7.48 8.76
N VAL A 84 3.25 6.20 9.12
CA VAL A 84 3.28 5.75 10.51
C VAL A 84 4.73 5.44 10.86
N ALA A 85 5.31 6.26 11.74
CA ALA A 85 6.57 5.90 12.40
C ALA A 85 6.27 4.84 13.47
N HIS A 86 6.93 3.69 13.38
CA HIS A 86 7.00 2.71 14.47
C HIS A 86 8.30 2.90 15.25
#